data_AF-A0A7K2BYY2-F1
#
_entry.id   AF-A0A7K2BYY2-F1
#
_cell.length_a   1.000
_cell.length_b   1.000
_cell.length_c   1.000
_cell.angle_alpha   90.00
_cell.angle_beta   90.00
_cell.angle_gamma   90.00
#
_symmetry.space_group_name_H-M   'P 1'
#
loop_
_entity.id
_entity.type
_entity.pdbx_description
1 polymer ?
#
loop_
_entity_poly.entity_id
_entity_poly.type
_entity_poly.pdbx_seq_one_letter_code
_entity_poly.pdbx_strand_id
1 'polypeptide(L)' 'MVPINREDFNESHIYAELGDILIGNVESRTNFSDVTFFKSVGTAIQDPVVAGFMEEQAGQEDLGTEVAL' A
#
# COMPACT_ATOMS: atom_id res chain seq x y z
N MET A 1 5.19 -9.87 14.29
CA MET A 1 6.19 -9.49 15.30
C MET A 1 7.01 -10.66 15.86
N VAL A 2 6.72 -11.93 15.52
CA VAL A 2 7.51 -13.07 16.05
C VAL A 2 9.03 -12.96 15.76
N PRO A 3 9.51 -12.54 14.57
CA PRO A 3 10.95 -12.37 14.32
C PRO A 3 11.58 -11.19 15.09
N ILE A 4 10.86 -10.08 15.22
CA ILE A 4 11.31 -8.91 15.99
C ILE A 4 11.47 -9.26 17.47
N ASN A 5 10.49 -9.97 18.04
CA ASN A 5 10.54 -10.39 19.44
C ASN A 5 11.65 -11.41 19.73
N ARG A 6 12.18 -12.08 18.69
CA ARG A 6 13.31 -13.00 18.77
C ARG A 6 14.65 -12.34 18.45
N GLU A 7 14.65 -11.05 18.14
CA GLU A 7 15.82 -10.28 17.71
C GLU A 7 16.44 -10.75 16.37
N ASP A 8 15.81 -11.69 15.66
CA ASP A 8 16.20 -12.16 14.33
C ASP A 8 15.95 -11.11 13.22
N PHE A 9 15.21 -10.04 13.53
CA PHE A 9 14.83 -8.96 12.62
C PHE A 9 14.60 -7.67 13.41
N ASN A 10 14.91 -6.52 12.83
CA ASN A 10 14.64 -5.21 13.43
C ASN A 10 14.39 -4.17 12.32
N GLU A 11 14.12 -2.91 12.70
CA GLU A 11 13.79 -1.83 11.76
C GLU A 11 14.85 -1.60 10.68
N SER A 12 16.14 -1.81 10.97
CA SER A 12 17.20 -1.62 9.95
C SER A 12 17.19 -2.67 8.85
N HIS A 13 16.41 -3.75 9.00
CA HIS A 13 16.20 -4.75 7.95
C HIS A 13 15.08 -4.35 6.98
N ILE A 14 14.30 -3.30 7.31
CA ILE A 14 13.29 -2.76 6.41
C ILE A 14 14.00 -1.86 5.42
N TYR A 15 13.96 -2.26 4.15
CA TYR A 15 14.62 -1.54 3.07
C TYR A 15 13.97 -0.17 2.78
N ALA A 16 12.63 -0.15 2.66
CA ALA A 16 11.85 1.07 2.43
C ALA A 16 10.36 0.85 2.69
N GLU A 17 9.63 1.94 2.88
CA GLU A 17 8.17 1.96 2.77
C GLU A 17 7.75 1.97 1.29
N LEU A 18 6.55 1.47 0.99
CA LEU A 18 6.05 1.42 -0.40
C LEU A 18 5.96 2.81 -1.03
N GLY A 19 5.59 3.83 -0.24
CA GLY A 19 5.47 5.21 -0.70
C GLY A 19 6.79 5.77 -1.22
N ASP A 20 7.90 5.49 -0.55
CA ASP A 20 9.24 5.96 -0.94
C ASP A 20 9.69 5.38 -2.28
N ILE A 21 9.34 4.11 -2.54
CA ILE A 21 9.60 3.48 -3.84
C ILE A 21 8.74 4.12 -4.93
N LEU A 22 7.46 4.37 -4.66
CA LEU A 22 6.52 4.94 -5.64
C LEU A 22 6.90 6.35 -6.09
N ILE A 23 7.44 7.18 -5.18
CA ILE A 23 7.85 8.56 -5.49
C ILE A 23 9.31 8.66 -5.93
N GLY A 24 10.03 7.54 -6.02
CA GLY A 24 11.41 7.49 -6.50
C GLY A 24 12.46 7.93 -5.47
N ASN A 25 12.12 7.99 -4.19
CA ASN A 25 13.09 8.26 -3.13
C ASN A 25 14.05 7.08 -2.92
N VAL A 26 13.57 5.86 -3.13
CA VAL A 26 14.34 4.62 -3.01
C VAL A 26 14.14 3.79 -4.27
N GLU A 27 15.21 3.17 -4.77
CA GLU A 27 15.10 2.27 -5.93
C GLU A 27 14.23 1.06 -5.60
N SER A 28 13.57 0.50 -6.61
CA SER A 28 12.83 -0.75 -6.43
C SER A 28 13.78 -1.96 -6.48
N ARG A 29 13.36 -3.08 -7.08
CA ARG A 29 14.25 -4.21 -7.31
C ARG A 29 15.30 -3.84 -8.37
N THR A 30 16.58 -3.93 -8.01
CA THR A 30 17.70 -3.59 -8.90
C THR A 30 18.41 -4.81 -9.48
N ASN A 31 18.22 -6.01 -8.90
CA ASN A 31 18.82 -7.24 -9.41
C ASN A 31 17.79 -8.39 -9.54
N PHE A 32 18.01 -9.23 -10.55
CA PHE A 32 17.22 -10.44 -10.79
C PHE A 32 17.42 -11.50 -9.70
N SER A 33 18.62 -11.59 -9.12
CA SER A 33 18.93 -12.59 -8.08
C SER A 33 18.32 -12.28 -6.72
N ASP A 34 17.82 -11.07 -6.50
CA ASP A 34 17.30 -10.65 -5.20
C ASP A 34 16.00 -11.39 -4.86
N VAL A 35 15.78 -11.62 -3.57
CA VAL A 35 14.48 -12.04 -3.06
C VAL A 35 13.84 -10.84 -2.38
N THR A 36 12.82 -10.25 -3.00
CA THR A 36 12.07 -9.12 -2.45
C THR A 36 10.83 -9.61 -1.72
N PHE A 37 10.63 -9.14 -0.49
CA PHE A 37 9.42 -9.42 0.28
C PHE A 37 8.67 -8.11 0.55
N PHE A 38 7.46 -8.00 0.00
CA PHE A 38 6.55 -6.92 0.34
C PHE A 38 5.60 -7.39 1.45
N LYS A 39 5.63 -6.69 2.58
CA LYS A 39 4.71 -6.94 3.70
C LYS A 39 3.78 -5.76 3.89
N SER A 40 2.48 -6.02 3.84
CA SER A 40 1.44 -5.04 4.20
C SER A 40 0.59 -5.54 5.36
N VAL A 41 0.12 -4.61 6.19
CA VAL A 41 -0.93 -4.82 7.21
C VAL A 41 -2.25 -4.12 6.84
N GLY A 42 -2.27 -3.42 5.69
CA GLY A 42 -3.35 -2.51 5.30
C GLY A 42 -3.13 -1.09 5.85
N THR A 43 -3.44 -0.07 5.04
CA THR A 43 -3.35 1.34 5.46
C THR A 43 -4.69 2.02 5.27
N ALA A 44 -5.22 2.65 6.33
CA ALA A 44 -6.55 3.27 6.33
C ALA A 44 -6.75 4.36 5.26
N ILE A 45 -5.68 4.94 4.72
CA ILE A 45 -5.77 5.94 3.63
C ILE A 45 -6.20 5.32 2.29
N GLN A 46 -5.94 4.01 2.09
CA GLN A 46 -6.21 3.35 0.81
C GLN A 46 -7.71 3.22 0.56
N ASP A 47 -8.49 2.91 1.60
CA ASP A 47 -9.93 2.70 1.49
C ASP A 47 -10.71 3.95 1.02
N PRO A 48 -10.60 5.13 1.68
CA PRO A 48 -11.34 6.32 1.27
C PRO A 48 -10.86 6.88 -0.07
N VAL A 49 -9.57 6.72 -0.42
CA VAL A 49 -9.06 7.15 -1.73
C VAL A 49 -9.69 6.32 -2.85
N VAL A 50 -9.71 5.00 -2.69
CA VAL A 50 -10.36 4.12 -3.68
C VAL A 50 -11.86 4.36 -3.72
N ALA A 51 -12.52 4.53 -2.56
CA ALA A 51 -13.96 4.80 -2.50
C ALA A 51 -14.32 6.11 -3.21
N GLY A 52 -13.57 7.18 -2.98
CA GLY A 52 -13.79 8.46 -3.66
C GLY A 52 -13.57 8.37 -5.17
N PHE A 53 -12.52 7.68 -5.62
CA PHE A 53 -12.29 7.45 -7.05
C PHE A 53 -13.43 6.65 -7.69
N MET A 54 -13.89 5.58 -7.03
CA MET A 54 -15.00 4.76 -7.53
C MET A 54 -16.33 5.52 -7.55
N GLU A 55 -16.58 6.39 -6.57
CA GLU A 55 -17.76 7.25 -6.54
C GLU A 55 -17.77 8.23 -7.71
N GLU A 56 -16.63 8.87 -8.00
CA GLU A 56 -16.49 9.75 -9.16
C GLU A 56 -16.76 9.01 -10.47
N GLN A 57 -16.19 7.80 -10.63
CA GLN A 57 -16.42 6.98 -11.83
C GLN A 57 -17.88 6.54 -11.95
N ALA A 58 -18.53 6.14 -10.85
CA ALA A 58 -19.94 5.76 -10.86
C ALA A 58 -20.84 6.92 -11.29
N GLY A 59 -20.54 8.15 -10.85
CA GLY A 59 -21.26 9.35 -11.29
C GLY A 59 -21.10 9.64 -12.79
N GLN A 60 -19.95 9.33 -13.38
CA GLN A 60 -19.71 9.50 -14.82
C GLN A 60 -20.45 8.45 -15.68
N GLU A 61 -20.70 7.27 -15.11
CA GLU A 61 -21.35 6.14 -15.80
C GLU A 61 -22.85 5.98 -15.45
N ASP A 62 -23.44 6.89 -14.68
CA ASP A 62 -24.82 6.82 -14.17
C ASP A 62 -25.11 5.49 -13.43
N LEU A 63 -24.16 5.10 -12.57
CA LEU A 63 -24.23 3.88 -11.77
C LEU A 63 -24.57 4.20 -10.32
N GLY A 64 -25.41 3.36 -9.71
CA GLY A 64 -25.71 3.41 -8.28
C GLY A 64 -27.18 3.76 -7.97
N THR A 65 -27.43 4.16 -6.72
CA THR A 65 -28.76 4.56 -6.25
C THR A 65 -28.60 5.57 -5.14
N GLU A 66 -29.21 6.74 -5.29
CA GLU A 66 -29.30 7.72 -4.21
C GLU A 66 -30.28 7.24 -3.13
N VAL A 67 -29.86 7.35 -1.87
CA VAL A 67 -30.68 7.01 -0.71
C VAL A 67 -30.77 8.23 0.19
N ALA A 68 -31.98 8.50 0.70
CA ALA A 68 -32.17 9.57 1.68
C ALA A 68 -31.50 9.18 3.02
N LEU A 69 -30.94 10.18 3.70
CA LEU A 69 -30.34 10.04 5.03
C LEU A 69 -31.39 9.84 6.13
#